data_AF-A0A351J2V8-F1
#
_entry.id   AF-A0A351J2V8-F1
#
_cell.length_a   1.000
_cell.length_b   1.000
_cell.length_c   1.000
_cell.angle_alpha   90.00
_cell.angle_beta   90.00
_cell.angle_gamma   90.00
#
_symmetry.space_group_name_H-M   'P 1'
#
loop_
_entity.id
_entity.type
_entity.pdbx_description
1 polymer ?
#
loop_
_entity_poly.entity_id
_entity_poly.type
_entity_poly.pdbx_seq_one_letter_code
_entity_poly.pdbx_strand_id
1 'polypeptide(L)'
;MKRIFVLLLICMLLVSCYGKEIPPDILPPDGGQKNPDDSIRDKSPEKEKEDLIYSDLETPDGIVRIHFLDVGQGDSAFVELPDGRCMLIDGSLRGMGEKIVPYIEKLGYYFLDFVVITHPHGDHIGGLIWVFNVMPVGCVYMTTAFHSTQVYQTLMIQLFEQESTILFIGAGDTLVETEQYAIKALAPYDANDFNLNNTSIVLHLVFG
;
A
#
# COMPACT_ATOMS: atom_id res chain seq x y z
N MET A 1 -33.40 -32.55 0.01
CA MET A 1 -32.79 -32.54 1.37
C MET A 1 -32.12 -31.19 1.56
N LYS A 2 -32.72 -30.31 2.37
CA LYS A 2 -32.18 -29.00 2.72
C LYS A 2 -31.11 -29.19 3.80
N ARG A 3 -29.93 -28.59 3.65
CA ARG A 3 -29.00 -28.38 4.78
C ARG A 3 -28.82 -26.88 4.97
N ILE A 4 -28.94 -26.52 6.24
CA ILE A 4 -29.17 -25.21 6.84
C ILE A 4 -27.88 -24.80 7.53
N PHE A 5 -27.51 -23.53 7.35
CA PHE A 5 -26.78 -22.61 8.23
C PHE A 5 -25.45 -23.04 8.89
N VAL A 6 -24.42 -22.20 8.70
CA VAL A 6 -23.85 -21.41 9.81
C VAL A 6 -23.57 -20.00 9.29
N LEU A 7 -24.40 -19.05 9.73
CA LEU A 7 -24.18 -17.62 9.61
C LEU A 7 -23.43 -17.19 10.88
N LEU A 8 -22.17 -16.81 10.79
CA LEU A 8 -21.40 -16.27 11.91
C LEU A 8 -21.40 -14.74 11.81
N LEU A 9 -22.29 -14.16 12.61
CA LEU A 9 -22.41 -12.74 12.92
C LEU A 9 -21.43 -12.40 14.07
N ILE A 10 -21.03 -11.12 14.16
CA ILE A 10 -20.34 -10.42 15.27
C ILE A 10 -18.80 -10.40 15.08
N CYS A 11 -18.13 -9.27 14.87
CA CYS A 11 -18.17 -8.09 15.73
C CYS A 11 -17.95 -6.78 14.95
N MET A 12 -18.96 -5.90 14.98
CA MET A 12 -18.84 -4.45 14.79
C MET A 12 -17.92 -3.91 15.88
N LEU A 13 -16.74 -3.40 15.54
CA LEU A 13 -15.99 -2.54 16.44
C LEU A 13 -16.59 -1.13 16.35
N LEU A 14 -17.15 -0.73 17.47
CA LEU A 14 -17.66 0.60 17.76
C LEU A 14 -16.54 1.61 17.57
N VAL A 15 -16.64 2.41 16.51
CA VAL A 15 -15.97 3.71 16.44
C VAL A 15 -16.53 4.55 17.57
N SER A 16 -15.74 4.72 18.63
CA SER A 16 -16.05 5.66 19.70
C SER A 16 -15.86 7.07 19.16
N CYS A 17 -16.99 7.76 18.98
CA CYS A 17 -17.06 9.18 18.71
C CYS A 17 -16.29 9.97 19.80
N TYR A 18 -15.26 10.71 19.39
CA TYR A 18 -14.94 11.97 20.04
C TYR A 18 -15.42 13.09 19.13
N GLY A 19 -16.54 13.70 19.53
CA GLY A 19 -17.14 14.84 18.86
C GLY A 19 -16.32 16.11 19.04
N LYS A 20 -16.27 16.90 17.97
CA LYS A 20 -16.53 18.33 18.04
C LYS A 20 -17.68 18.62 17.10
N GLU A 21 -18.76 19.14 17.67
CA GLU A 21 -19.96 19.60 16.98
C GLU A 21 -19.62 20.77 16.05
N ILE A 22 -20.09 20.70 14.81
CA ILE A 22 -20.22 21.88 13.94
C ILE A 22 -21.70 22.26 13.99
N PRO A 23 -22.06 23.48 14.45
CA PRO A 23 -23.45 23.89 14.56
C PRO A 23 -24.11 24.04 13.18
N PRO A 24 -25.42 23.76 13.06
CA PRO A 24 -26.16 23.93 11.81
C PRO A 24 -26.55 25.39 11.58
N ASP A 25 -26.75 25.71 10.29
CA ASP A 25 -27.34 26.92 9.71
C ASP A 25 -26.45 28.12 9.42
N ILE A 26 -26.01 28.22 8.15
CA ILE A 26 -26.36 29.36 7.28
C ILE A 26 -26.68 28.79 5.87
N LEU A 27 -27.92 28.34 5.64
CA LEU A 27 -28.47 28.29 4.28
C LEU A 27 -29.20 29.62 4.03
N PRO A 28 -28.86 30.39 2.98
CA PRO A 28 -29.68 31.52 2.57
C PRO A 28 -31.02 31.04 1.98
N PRO A 29 -32.11 31.82 2.14
CA PRO A 29 -33.46 31.39 1.83
C PRO A 29 -33.70 31.16 0.34
N ASP A 30 -34.51 30.14 0.06
CA ASP A 30 -35.10 29.86 -1.25
C ASP A 30 -35.92 31.07 -1.73
N GLY A 31 -35.38 31.77 -2.72
CA GLY A 31 -35.94 32.96 -3.33
C GLY A 31 -36.27 32.71 -4.79
N GLY A 32 -37.21 31.80 -5.05
CA GLY A 32 -37.82 31.65 -6.37
C GLY A 32 -38.74 32.82 -6.72
N GLN A 33 -38.22 33.83 -7.42
CA GLN A 33 -38.98 34.61 -8.42
C GLN A 33 -38.07 34.90 -9.61
N LYS A 34 -38.34 34.26 -10.75
CA LYS A 34 -37.71 34.58 -12.04
C LYS A 34 -38.29 35.90 -12.55
N ASN A 35 -37.43 36.89 -12.77
CA ASN A 35 -37.66 37.93 -13.78
C ASN A 35 -36.65 37.75 -14.93
N PRO A 36 -37.10 37.92 -16.18
CA PRO A 36 -36.28 37.72 -17.36
C PRO A 36 -35.49 39.01 -17.65
N ASP A 37 -34.32 38.83 -18.27
CA ASP A 37 -33.39 39.86 -18.74
C ASP A 37 -32.30 40.27 -17.73
N ASP A 38 -31.15 39.57 -17.79
CA ASP A 38 -29.92 40.27 -18.15
C ASP A 38 -28.83 39.26 -18.55
N SER A 39 -28.38 39.40 -19.80
CA SER A 39 -27.20 38.74 -20.33
C SER A 39 -25.94 39.47 -19.85
N ILE A 40 -24.97 38.77 -19.24
CA ILE A 40 -23.52 38.91 -19.44
C ILE A 40 -22.80 38.00 -18.42
N ARG A 41 -21.79 37.29 -18.92
CA ARG A 41 -20.92 36.36 -18.19
C ARG A 41 -20.09 37.10 -17.15
N ASP A 42 -19.92 36.49 -15.97
CA ASP A 42 -18.63 36.55 -15.27
C ASP A 42 -18.27 35.17 -14.74
N LYS A 43 -17.06 34.72 -15.08
CA LYS A 43 -16.48 33.44 -14.69
C LYS A 43 -15.76 33.66 -13.38
N SER A 44 -16.25 33.07 -12.29
CA SER A 44 -15.62 33.19 -10.98
C SER A 44 -14.22 32.54 -10.98
N PRO A 45 -13.18 33.24 -10.46
CA PRO A 45 -11.79 32.77 -10.43
C PRO A 45 -11.53 31.61 -9.46
N GLU A 46 -12.53 31.16 -8.72
CA GLU A 46 -12.42 30.06 -7.75
C GLU A 46 -12.44 28.69 -8.45
N LYS A 47 -13.23 28.56 -9.53
CA LYS A 47 -13.31 27.30 -10.28
C LYS A 47 -12.03 27.01 -11.06
N GLU A 48 -11.41 28.04 -11.64
CA GLU A 48 -10.10 27.90 -12.30
C GLU A 48 -9.00 27.53 -11.30
N LYS A 49 -9.06 28.01 -10.05
CA LYS A 49 -8.12 27.65 -8.99
C LYS A 49 -8.30 26.22 -8.50
N GLU A 50 -9.54 25.74 -8.35
CA GLU A 50 -9.81 24.34 -8.01
C GLU A 50 -9.38 23.40 -9.15
N ASP A 51 -9.70 23.73 -10.40
CA ASP A 51 -9.28 22.94 -11.57
C ASP A 51 -7.74 22.91 -11.72
N LEU A 52 -7.04 23.99 -11.34
CA LEU A 52 -5.56 24.05 -11.28
C LEU A 52 -4.95 23.27 -10.11
N ILE A 53 -5.67 23.07 -9.01
CA ILE A 53 -5.19 22.28 -7.86
C ILE A 53 -5.37 20.78 -8.14
N TYR A 54 -6.38 20.39 -8.91
CA TYR A 54 -6.60 18.99 -9.32
C TYR A 54 -5.85 18.57 -10.59
N SER A 55 -5.30 19.51 -11.38
CA SER A 55 -4.49 19.18 -12.57
C SER A 55 -3.09 18.65 -12.28
N ASP A 56 -2.61 18.84 -11.04
CA ASP A 56 -1.23 18.55 -10.62
C ASP A 56 -1.11 17.23 -9.81
N LEU A 57 -2.21 16.51 -9.59
CA LEU A 57 -2.12 15.09 -9.27
C LEU A 57 -1.76 14.39 -10.57
N GLU A 58 -0.48 14.07 -10.74
CA GLU A 58 -0.01 13.28 -11.87
C GLU A 58 -0.88 12.02 -11.96
N THR A 59 -1.75 11.99 -12.98
CA THR A 59 -2.46 10.78 -13.32
C THR A 59 -1.41 9.71 -13.59
N PRO A 60 -1.59 8.46 -13.10
CA PRO A 60 -0.64 7.40 -13.36
C PRO A 60 -0.28 7.38 -14.85
N ASP A 61 1.00 7.52 -15.14
CA ASP A 61 1.51 7.66 -16.51
C ASP A 61 1.46 6.33 -17.29
N GLY A 62 0.96 5.28 -16.65
CA GLY A 62 0.72 3.98 -17.23
C GLY A 62 1.99 3.20 -17.48
N ILE A 63 3.13 3.56 -16.86
CA ILE A 63 4.39 2.81 -16.99
C ILE A 63 4.79 2.11 -15.70
N VAL A 64 5.57 1.04 -15.84
CA VAL A 64 6.23 0.38 -14.71
C VAL A 64 7.64 0.95 -14.55
N ARG A 65 8.01 1.35 -13.35
CA ARG A 65 9.41 1.65 -13.00
C ARG A 65 9.89 0.72 -11.90
N ILE A 66 11.08 0.17 -12.04
CA ILE A 66 11.71 -0.70 -11.04
C ILE A 66 13.05 -0.09 -10.64
N HIS A 67 13.18 0.19 -9.35
CA HIS A 67 14.32 0.85 -8.74
C HIS A 67 15.04 -0.15 -7.86
N PHE A 68 16.17 -0.68 -8.33
CA PHE A 68 17.06 -1.48 -7.49
C PHE A 68 17.87 -0.54 -6.61
N LEU A 69 17.62 -0.59 -5.30
CA LEU A 69 18.17 0.38 -4.36
C LEU A 69 19.59 -0.03 -3.96
N ASP A 70 20.53 0.92 -3.98
CA ASP A 70 21.88 0.70 -3.48
C ASP A 70 21.89 0.72 -1.94
N VAL A 71 21.72 -0.48 -1.37
CA VAL A 71 21.63 -0.75 0.07
C VAL A 71 22.86 -1.49 0.61
N GLY A 72 23.89 -1.65 -0.23
CA GLY A 72 25.09 -2.41 0.12
C GLY A 72 24.85 -3.93 0.12
N GLN A 73 24.63 -4.52 1.29
CA GLN A 73 24.39 -5.96 1.43
C GLN A 73 22.89 -6.26 1.51
N GLY A 74 22.47 -7.35 0.84
CA GLY A 74 21.08 -7.77 0.80
C GLY A 74 20.32 -7.08 -0.33
N ASP A 75 19.00 -7.26 -0.34
CA ASP A 75 18.15 -6.82 -1.44
C ASP A 75 17.15 -5.76 -0.99
N SER A 76 16.89 -4.80 -1.88
CA SER A 76 15.73 -3.91 -1.80
C SER A 76 15.41 -3.34 -3.18
N ALA A 77 14.15 -3.47 -3.60
CA ALA A 77 13.66 -2.90 -4.84
C ALA A 77 12.34 -2.16 -4.61
N PHE A 78 12.21 -0.97 -5.17
CA PHE A 78 10.98 -0.20 -5.18
C PHE A 78 10.36 -0.23 -6.58
N VAL A 79 9.05 -0.48 -6.67
CA VAL A 79 8.31 -0.62 -7.92
C VAL A 79 7.17 0.39 -7.95
N GLU A 80 7.19 1.26 -8.96
CA GLU A 80 6.06 2.10 -9.33
C GLU A 80 5.18 1.32 -10.33
N LEU A 81 3.90 1.17 -10.01
CA LEU A 81 2.95 0.41 -10.81
C LEU A 81 2.16 1.34 -11.76
N PRO A 82 1.67 0.83 -12.90
CA PRO A 82 1.02 1.62 -13.94
C PRO A 82 -0.24 2.36 -13.49
N ASP A 83 -0.87 1.90 -12.40
CA ASP A 83 -2.07 2.50 -11.82
C ASP A 83 -1.78 3.45 -10.65
N GLY A 84 -0.51 3.82 -10.45
CA GLY A 84 -0.08 4.77 -9.42
C GLY A 84 0.16 4.14 -8.06
N ARG A 85 -0.11 2.83 -7.91
CA ARG A 85 0.27 2.09 -6.70
C ARG A 85 1.78 1.85 -6.67
N CYS A 86 2.29 1.50 -5.49
CA CYS A 86 3.69 1.16 -5.33
C CYS A 86 3.92 -0.11 -4.48
N MET A 87 5.07 -0.73 -4.71
CA MET A 87 5.49 -1.94 -4.01
C MET A 87 6.95 -1.82 -3.57
N LEU A 88 7.24 -2.14 -2.31
CA LEU A 88 8.61 -2.37 -1.84
C LEU A 88 8.86 -3.88 -1.71
N ILE A 89 9.95 -4.36 -2.28
CA ILE A 89 10.40 -5.76 -2.16
C ILE A 89 11.66 -5.75 -1.32
N ASP A 90 11.59 -6.34 -0.13
CA ASP A 90 12.65 -6.37 0.88
C ASP A 90 13.20 -4.98 1.29
N GLY A 91 13.89 -4.94 2.42
CA GLY A 91 14.42 -3.73 3.05
C GLY A 91 15.88 -3.85 3.47
N SER A 92 16.62 -4.83 2.97
CA SER A 92 18.04 -5.01 3.28
C SER A 92 18.32 -5.16 4.80
N LEU A 93 19.55 -4.87 5.24
CA LEU A 93 20.01 -4.88 6.62
C LEU A 93 19.36 -3.78 7.48
N ARG A 94 19.43 -3.96 8.80
CA ARG A 94 18.99 -2.96 9.79
C ARG A 94 19.68 -1.61 9.55
N GLY A 95 18.90 -0.54 9.61
CA GLY A 95 19.36 0.83 9.35
C GLY A 95 19.24 1.26 7.88
N MET A 96 19.07 0.34 6.92
CA MET A 96 18.87 0.72 5.52
C MET A 96 17.51 1.39 5.26
N GLY A 97 16.52 1.15 6.12
CA GLY A 97 15.25 1.87 6.06
C GLY A 97 15.39 3.40 6.13
N GLU A 98 16.42 3.92 6.83
CA GLU A 98 16.73 5.35 6.90
C GLU A 98 17.21 5.94 5.55
N LYS A 99 17.61 5.08 4.61
CA LYS A 99 17.93 5.46 3.23
C LYS A 99 16.79 5.16 2.27
N ILE A 100 16.10 4.03 2.48
CA ILE A 100 14.98 3.58 1.64
C ILE A 100 13.81 4.56 1.73
N VAL A 101 13.39 4.95 2.94
CA VAL A 101 12.23 5.83 3.13
C VAL A 101 12.42 7.18 2.45
N PRO A 102 13.52 7.94 2.67
CA PRO A 102 13.71 9.22 1.98
C PRO A 102 13.83 9.10 0.45
N TYR A 103 14.31 7.97 -0.05
CA TYR A 103 14.34 7.72 -1.50
C TYR A 103 12.93 7.60 -2.07
N ILE A 104 12.06 6.83 -1.41
CA ILE A 104 10.65 6.63 -1.80
C ILE A 104 9.86 7.94 -1.67
N GLU A 105 10.03 8.68 -0.57
CA GLU A 105 9.39 9.98 -0.36
C GLU A 105 9.80 11.02 -1.43
N LYS A 106 11.06 11.00 -1.86
CA LYS A 106 11.55 11.86 -2.95
C LYS A 106 10.88 11.56 -4.29
N LEU A 107 10.40 10.32 -4.50
CA LEU A 107 9.59 9.94 -5.66
C LEU A 107 8.11 10.30 -5.50
N GLY A 108 7.71 10.90 -4.36
CA GLY A 108 6.35 11.36 -4.11
C GLY A 108 5.45 10.36 -3.38
N TYR A 109 6.00 9.21 -2.95
CA TYR A 109 5.23 8.16 -2.28
C TYR A 109 5.38 8.25 -0.76
N TYR A 110 4.25 8.40 -0.06
CA TYR A 110 4.18 8.49 1.41
C TYR A 110 3.35 7.35 2.02
N PHE A 111 2.90 6.41 1.20
CA PHE A 111 2.16 5.21 1.55
C PHE A 111 2.64 4.08 0.64
N LEU A 112 2.87 2.89 1.19
CA LEU A 112 3.17 1.71 0.39
C LEU A 112 1.91 0.87 0.24
N ASP A 113 1.42 0.69 -0.98
CA ASP A 113 0.30 -0.22 -1.22
C ASP A 113 0.69 -1.65 -0.84
N PHE A 114 1.91 -2.04 -1.21
CA PHE A 114 2.43 -3.37 -1.04
C PHE A 114 3.84 -3.39 -0.45
N VAL A 115 4.08 -4.30 0.49
CA VAL A 115 5.42 -4.76 0.83
C VAL A 115 5.50 -6.26 0.60
N VAL A 116 6.54 -6.71 -0.09
CA VAL A 116 6.83 -8.13 -0.28
C VAL A 116 8.08 -8.47 0.52
N ILE A 117 7.94 -9.40 1.45
CA ILE A 117 9.04 -9.96 2.24
C ILE A 117 9.38 -11.30 1.61
N THR A 118 10.49 -11.38 0.88
CA THR A 118 10.82 -12.59 0.12
C THR A 118 11.00 -13.78 1.05
N HIS A 119 11.83 -13.64 2.09
CA HIS A 119 12.09 -14.64 3.11
C HIS A 119 12.65 -14.00 4.40
N PRO A 120 12.69 -14.70 5.55
CA PRO A 120 12.84 -14.06 6.86
C PRO A 120 14.29 -13.77 7.29
N HIS A 121 15.25 -13.70 6.36
CA HIS A 121 16.64 -13.37 6.70
C HIS A 121 16.84 -11.88 6.98
N GLY A 122 17.77 -11.57 7.89
CA GLY A 122 17.99 -10.22 8.42
C GLY A 122 18.53 -9.21 7.41
N ASP A 123 19.21 -9.67 6.36
CA ASP A 123 19.64 -8.89 5.20
C ASP A 123 18.56 -8.72 4.13
N HIS A 124 17.34 -9.18 4.40
CA HIS A 124 16.15 -8.88 3.61
C HIS A 124 15.13 -8.07 4.41
N ILE A 125 14.99 -8.35 5.72
CA ILE A 125 13.92 -7.75 6.54
C ILE A 125 14.39 -6.66 7.49
N GLY A 126 15.70 -6.46 7.63
CA GLY A 126 16.29 -5.61 8.66
C GLY A 126 15.86 -4.14 8.54
N GLY A 127 15.89 -3.58 7.34
CA GLY A 127 15.46 -2.19 7.13
C GLY A 127 13.94 -2.01 7.14
N LEU A 128 13.17 -3.08 6.91
CA LEU A 128 11.71 -3.02 6.94
C LEU A 128 11.16 -2.65 8.32
N ILE A 129 11.88 -2.96 9.40
CA ILE A 129 11.51 -2.51 10.75
C ILE A 129 11.36 -0.98 10.80
N TRP A 130 12.27 -0.25 10.16
CA TRP A 130 12.17 1.21 10.09
C TRP A 130 11.09 1.66 9.10
N VAL A 131 10.95 0.98 7.96
CA VAL A 131 9.91 1.29 6.97
C VAL A 131 8.53 1.23 7.61
N PHE A 132 8.17 0.14 8.29
CA PHE A 132 6.87 -0.01 8.96
C PHE A 132 6.68 0.95 10.16
N ASN A 133 7.75 1.52 10.70
CA ASN A 133 7.66 2.56 11.74
C ASN A 133 7.31 3.95 11.18
N VAL A 134 7.67 4.22 9.92
CA VAL A 134 7.60 5.58 9.35
C VAL A 134 6.54 5.69 8.28
N MET A 135 6.41 4.66 7.43
CA MET A 135 5.49 4.66 6.31
C MET A 135 4.29 3.76 6.58
N PRO A 136 3.04 4.25 6.42
CA PRO A 136 1.87 3.39 6.41
C PRO A 136 1.92 2.43 5.22
N VAL A 137 1.54 1.18 5.47
CA VAL A 137 1.52 0.07 4.49
C VAL A 137 0.14 -0.57 4.45
N GLY A 138 -0.40 -0.75 3.24
CA GLY A 138 -1.70 -1.38 3.03
C GLY A 138 -1.66 -2.89 3.22
N CYS A 139 -0.86 -3.58 2.40
CA CYS A 139 -0.77 -5.03 2.38
C CYS A 139 0.67 -5.53 2.39
N VAL A 140 0.93 -6.57 3.19
CA VAL A 140 2.21 -7.25 3.28
C VAL A 140 2.06 -8.67 2.77
N TYR A 141 2.79 -9.01 1.72
CA TYR A 141 2.90 -10.36 1.21
C TYR A 141 4.16 -11.02 1.77
N MET A 142 3.99 -12.18 2.39
CA MET A 142 5.10 -12.98 2.90
C MET A 142 4.78 -14.46 2.83
N THR A 143 5.73 -15.33 3.16
CA THR A 143 5.47 -16.78 3.25
C THR A 143 5.18 -17.18 4.68
N THR A 144 4.76 -18.42 4.90
CA THR A 144 4.63 -18.97 6.25
C THR A 144 5.98 -19.36 6.87
N ALA A 145 7.09 -19.17 6.14
CA ALA A 145 8.43 -19.42 6.67
C ALA A 145 8.72 -18.46 7.83
N PHE A 146 9.31 -19.00 8.89
CA PHE A 146 9.60 -18.23 10.10
C PHE A 146 11.08 -18.32 10.43
N HIS A 147 11.57 -17.33 11.18
CA HIS A 147 12.91 -17.35 11.74
C HIS A 147 12.87 -16.99 13.23
N SER A 148 13.68 -17.65 14.06
CA SER A 148 13.81 -17.33 15.48
C SER A 148 14.71 -16.12 15.79
N THR A 149 15.15 -15.34 14.80
CA THR A 149 16.05 -14.20 15.02
C THR A 149 15.30 -13.05 15.70
N GLN A 150 16.04 -12.23 16.45
CA GLN A 150 15.50 -11.01 17.05
C GLN A 150 14.98 -10.03 15.99
N VAL A 151 15.64 -9.96 14.82
CA VAL A 151 15.20 -9.09 13.71
C VAL A 151 13.82 -9.51 13.23
N TYR A 152 13.60 -10.80 12.98
CA TYR A 152 12.29 -11.32 12.56
C TYR A 152 11.21 -11.08 13.63
N GLN A 153 11.49 -11.38 14.89
CA GLN A 153 10.55 -11.14 16.00
C GLN A 153 10.17 -9.66 16.11
N THR A 154 11.14 -8.77 15.97
CA THR A 154 10.90 -7.32 16.01
C THR A 154 9.99 -6.91 14.85
N LEU A 155 10.26 -7.40 13.64
CA LEU A 155 9.43 -7.12 12.47
C LEU A 155 7.97 -7.56 12.68
N MET A 156 7.75 -8.77 13.20
CA MET A 156 6.39 -9.27 13.45
C MET A 156 5.61 -8.41 14.44
N ILE A 157 6.28 -7.86 15.46
CA ILE A 157 5.67 -6.90 16.39
C ILE A 157 5.27 -5.63 15.65
N GLN A 158 6.15 -5.09 14.80
CA GLN A 158 5.85 -3.88 14.01
C GLN A 158 4.68 -4.08 13.04
N LEU A 159 4.62 -5.23 12.36
CA LEU A 159 3.49 -5.56 11.48
C LEU A 159 2.16 -5.62 12.25
N PHE A 160 2.18 -6.16 13.47
CA PHE A 160 1.01 -6.22 14.33
C PHE A 160 0.57 -4.83 14.80
N GLU A 161 1.52 -3.96 15.15
CA GLU A 161 1.24 -2.59 15.60
C GLU A 161 0.68 -1.68 14.51
N GLN A 162 1.12 -1.87 13.26
CA GLN A 162 0.73 -1.03 12.13
C GLN A 162 -0.60 -1.45 11.46
N GLU A 163 -1.23 -2.54 11.93
CA GLU A 163 -2.50 -3.08 11.42
C GLU A 163 -2.51 -3.35 9.90
N SER A 164 -1.35 -3.63 9.29
CA SER A 164 -1.26 -4.01 7.87
C SER A 164 -1.99 -5.32 7.59
N THR A 165 -2.60 -5.44 6.41
CA THR A 165 -3.16 -6.72 5.98
C THR A 165 -2.03 -7.67 5.57
N ILE A 166 -1.81 -8.75 6.33
CA ILE A 166 -0.80 -9.76 6.02
C ILE A 166 -1.44 -10.88 5.20
N LEU A 167 -0.88 -11.16 4.03
CA LEU A 167 -1.28 -12.27 3.16
C LEU A 167 -0.11 -13.23 2.96
N PHE A 168 -0.38 -14.51 3.23
CA PHE A 168 0.60 -15.57 2.98
C PHE A 168 0.46 -16.08 1.56
N ILE A 169 1.56 -16.06 0.80
CA ILE A 169 1.58 -16.44 -0.61
C ILE A 169 2.61 -17.52 -0.93
N GLY A 170 2.32 -18.30 -1.96
CA GLY A 170 3.20 -19.32 -2.54
C GLY A 170 3.03 -19.43 -4.05
N ALA A 171 3.71 -20.41 -4.64
CA ALA A 171 3.69 -20.62 -6.08
C ALA A 171 2.26 -20.80 -6.63
N GLY A 172 1.92 -20.01 -7.65
CA GLY A 172 0.62 -20.01 -8.32
C GLY A 172 -0.34 -18.93 -7.82
N ASP A 173 -0.05 -18.26 -6.70
CA ASP A 173 -0.90 -17.18 -6.20
C ASP A 173 -0.76 -15.91 -7.04
N THR A 174 -1.87 -15.20 -7.18
CA THR A 174 -1.93 -13.88 -7.81
C THR A 174 -2.00 -12.83 -6.71
N LEU A 175 -1.02 -11.92 -6.69
CA LEU A 175 -0.99 -10.80 -5.75
C LEU A 175 -1.90 -9.68 -6.24
N VAL A 176 -1.76 -9.34 -7.52
CA VAL A 176 -2.48 -8.26 -8.18
C VAL A 176 -2.82 -8.69 -9.60
N GLU A 177 -4.05 -8.44 -10.05
CA GLU A 177 -4.47 -8.63 -11.44
C GLU A 177 -5.38 -7.46 -11.83
N THR A 178 -4.99 -6.76 -12.88
CA THR A 178 -5.69 -5.62 -13.45
C THR A 178 -5.72 -5.76 -14.97
N GLU A 179 -6.40 -4.84 -15.66
CA GLU A 179 -6.38 -4.76 -17.12
C GLU A 179 -5.00 -4.36 -17.70
N GLN A 180 -4.13 -3.70 -16.91
CA GLN A 180 -2.83 -3.17 -17.39
C GLN A 180 -1.64 -4.05 -17.01
N TYR A 181 -1.73 -4.74 -15.86
CA TYR A 181 -0.64 -5.55 -15.33
C TYR A 181 -1.14 -6.64 -14.39
N ALA A 182 -0.32 -7.67 -14.22
CA ALA A 182 -0.52 -8.73 -13.23
C ALA A 182 0.80 -9.06 -12.52
N ILE A 183 0.70 -9.40 -11.23
CA ILE A 183 1.83 -9.83 -10.39
C ILE A 183 1.48 -11.18 -9.79
N LYS A 184 2.28 -12.19 -10.12
CA LYS A 184 2.08 -13.58 -9.68
C LYS A 184 3.30 -14.10 -8.93
N ALA A 185 3.06 -14.94 -7.93
CA ALA A 185 4.11 -15.68 -7.26
C ALA A 185 4.44 -16.95 -8.05
N LEU A 186 5.70 -17.11 -8.45
CA LEU A 186 6.23 -18.33 -9.07
C LEU A 186 6.79 -19.31 -8.02
N ALA A 187 7.16 -18.79 -6.86
CA ALA A 187 7.76 -19.53 -5.75
C ALA A 187 7.40 -18.82 -4.42
N PRO A 188 7.57 -19.48 -3.25
CA PRO A 188 8.05 -20.85 -3.09
C PRO A 188 6.96 -21.91 -3.32
N TYR A 189 7.37 -23.13 -3.67
CA TYR A 189 6.47 -24.30 -3.66
C TYR A 189 6.35 -24.93 -2.27
N ASP A 190 7.35 -24.76 -1.42
CA ASP A 190 7.38 -25.22 -0.04
C ASP A 190 7.97 -24.13 0.86
N ALA A 191 7.17 -23.66 1.82
CA ALA A 191 7.60 -22.67 2.80
C ALA A 191 8.25 -23.30 4.05
N ASN A 192 8.40 -24.64 4.11
CA ASN A 192 9.00 -25.38 5.22
C ASN A 192 10.42 -25.88 4.93
N ASP A 193 11.07 -25.40 3.86
CA ASP A 193 12.45 -25.78 3.54
C ASP A 193 13.41 -25.32 4.67
N PHE A 194 14.36 -26.19 5.02
CA PHE A 194 15.39 -25.89 6.01
C PHE A 194 16.31 -24.75 5.59
N ASN A 195 16.55 -24.61 4.29
CA ASN A 195 17.21 -23.47 3.71
C ASN A 195 16.17 -22.39 3.41
N LEU A 196 16.13 -21.35 4.25
CA LEU A 196 15.15 -20.27 4.13
C LEU A 196 15.22 -19.53 2.78
N ASN A 197 16.37 -19.55 2.09
CA ASN A 197 16.47 -18.99 0.73
C ASN A 197 15.59 -19.74 -0.29
N ASN A 198 15.32 -21.03 -0.07
CA ASN A 198 14.41 -21.79 -0.93
C ASN A 198 12.93 -21.45 -0.65
N THR A 199 12.66 -20.74 0.45
CA THR A 199 11.31 -20.26 0.81
C THR A 199 11.04 -18.87 0.25
N SER A 200 11.94 -18.31 -0.57
CA SER A 200 11.79 -16.96 -1.11
C SER A 200 10.61 -16.84 -2.07
N ILE A 201 9.82 -15.78 -1.90
CA ILE A 201 8.86 -15.35 -2.90
C ILE A 201 9.61 -14.94 -4.17
N VAL A 202 9.20 -15.51 -5.30
CA VAL A 202 9.66 -15.10 -6.62
C VAL A 202 8.48 -14.51 -7.37
N LEU A 203 8.59 -13.27 -7.82
CA LEU A 203 7.51 -12.58 -8.51
C LEU A 203 7.72 -12.59 -10.03
N HIS A 204 6.61 -12.73 -10.75
CA HIS A 204 6.51 -12.46 -12.17
C HIS A 204 5.53 -11.31 -12.38
N LEU A 205 6.07 -10.16 -12.78
CA LEU A 205 5.30 -8.99 -13.17
C LEU A 205 5.14 -8.99 -14.69
N VAL A 206 3.89 -8.98 -15.16
CA VAL A 206 3.52 -8.85 -16.56
C VAL A 206 2.86 -7.49 -16.74
N PHE A 207 3.31 -6.72 -17.73
CA PHE A 207 2.80 -5.40 -18.07
C PHE A 207 2.77 -5.24 -19.59
N GLY A 208 1.70 -4.63 -20.11
CA GLY A 208 1.49 -4.38 -21.54
C GLY A 208 0.43 -5.25 -22.17
#